data_AF-A0A8X6ITA8-F1
#
_entry.id   AF-A0A8X6ITA8-F1
#
_cell.length_a   1.000
_cell.length_b   1.000
_cell.length_c   1.000
_cell.angle_alpha   90.00
_cell.angle_beta   90.00
_cell.angle_gamma   90.00
#
_symmetry.space_group_name_H-M   'P 1'
#
loop_
_entity.id
_entity.type
_entity.pdbx_description
1 polymer ?
#
loop_
_entity_poly.entity_id
_entity_poly.type
_entity_poly.pdbx_seq_one_letter_code
_entity_poly.pdbx_strand_id
1 'polypeptide(L)'
;MYIGNVTEVLGRDATLECIVDNLGGFRVAWMRVDTKAILTIHDHVISRNYRIGLSHREHRVYTLHINNVKEEDRGSYMCQVNTLPMLYQIGYLDVEVPPYIIEELSSSDIFAREGATVTLKCFAKGHPEPKLSWHREDYKLGSAGNWQKSNFAQSKFKVIVSLLILIK
;
A
#
# COMPACT_ATOMS: atom_id res chain seq x y z
N MET A 1 7.39 -15.97 21.62
CA MET A 1 7.74 -15.57 20.24
C MET A 1 6.59 -14.76 19.69
N TYR A 2 6.87 -13.60 19.09
CA TYR A 2 5.85 -12.72 18.50
C TYR A 2 6.38 -11.95 17.28
N ILE A 3 5.57 -11.84 16.23
CA ILE A 3 5.70 -10.97 15.06
C ILE A 3 4.32 -10.33 14.76
N GLY A 4 4.33 -9.02 14.55
CA GLY A 4 3.13 -8.26 14.17
C GLY A 4 2.96 -8.15 12.65
N ASN A 5 1.72 -7.88 12.21
CA ASN A 5 1.47 -7.44 10.85
C ASN A 5 1.90 -5.98 10.71
N VAL A 6 2.43 -5.64 9.54
CA VAL A 6 2.97 -4.32 9.22
C VAL A 6 2.37 -3.87 7.90
N THR A 7 1.98 -2.60 7.83
CA THR A 7 1.49 -1.98 6.60
C THR A 7 2.39 -0.79 6.31
N GLU A 8 3.00 -0.78 5.14
CA GLU A 8 3.91 0.31 4.73
C GLU A 8 3.57 0.83 3.35
N VAL A 9 3.87 2.11 3.13
CA VAL A 9 3.64 2.75 1.83
C VAL A 9 4.77 2.40 0.87
N LEU A 10 4.43 2.17 -0.40
CA LEU A 10 5.37 1.95 -1.50
C LEU A 10 6.53 2.97 -1.45
N GLY A 11 7.76 2.47 -1.50
CA GLY A 11 8.99 3.26 -1.48
C GLY A 11 9.51 3.64 -0.09
N ARG A 12 8.74 3.42 0.98
CA ARG A 12 9.24 3.55 2.36
C ARG A 12 10.04 2.31 2.78
N ASP A 13 10.69 2.38 3.93
CA ASP A 13 11.39 1.25 4.53
C ASP A 13 10.44 0.51 5.49
N ALA A 14 10.33 -0.82 5.35
CA ALA A 14 9.55 -1.65 6.26
C ALA A 14 10.45 -2.36 7.28
N THR A 15 9.94 -2.48 8.51
CA THR A 15 10.60 -3.18 9.60
C THR A 15 9.69 -4.24 10.19
N LEU A 16 10.09 -5.51 10.13
CA LEU A 16 9.39 -6.61 10.79
C LEU A 16 10.18 -7.05 12.01
N GLU A 17 9.56 -6.98 13.19
CA GLU A 17 10.19 -7.36 14.44
C GLU A 17 9.73 -8.73 14.90
N CYS A 18 10.71 -9.59 15.21
CA CYS A 18 10.48 -10.88 15.83
C CYS A 18 11.03 -10.87 17.26
N ILE A 19 10.14 -10.96 18.24
CA ILE A 19 10.49 -10.96 19.66
C ILE A 19 10.62 -12.40 20.12
N VAL A 20 11.82 -12.79 20.55
CA VAL A 20 12.14 -14.13 21.05
C VAL A 20 12.76 -14.01 22.44
N ASP A 21 12.05 -14.52 23.44
CA ASP A 21 12.56 -14.59 24.82
C ASP A 21 13.37 -15.87 25.02
N ASN A 22 14.43 -15.80 25.83
CA ASN A 22 15.25 -16.96 26.22
C ASN A 22 15.80 -17.78 25.04
N LEU A 23 16.35 -17.11 24.01
CA LEU A 23 16.89 -17.79 22.82
C LEU A 23 18.00 -18.80 23.16
N GLY A 24 18.78 -18.56 24.22
CA GLY A 24 19.87 -19.46 24.61
C GLY A 24 20.88 -19.64 23.47
N GLY A 25 21.22 -20.89 23.15
CA GLY A 25 22.12 -21.24 22.05
C GLY A 25 21.44 -21.47 20.70
N PHE A 26 20.12 -21.23 20.61
CA PHE A 26 19.37 -21.38 19.36
C PHE A 26 19.60 -20.17 18.44
N ARG A 27 19.18 -20.30 17.19
CA ARG A 27 19.34 -19.29 16.13
C ARG A 27 17.99 -18.98 15.51
N VAL A 28 17.75 -17.70 15.30
CA VAL A 28 16.59 -17.16 14.59
C VAL A 28 16.90 -17.09 13.10
N ALA A 29 15.93 -17.38 12.24
CA ALA A 29 16.03 -17.19 10.80
C ALA A 29 14.78 -16.48 10.28
N TRP A 30 14.97 -15.60 9.31
CA TRP A 30 13.88 -15.01 8.55
C TRP A 30 13.75 -15.70 7.21
N MET A 31 12.52 -16.01 6.82
CA MET A 31 12.22 -16.60 5.53
C MET A 31 10.94 -16.04 4.95
N ARG A 32 10.86 -16.01 3.63
CA ARG A 32 9.65 -15.66 2.90
C ARG A 32 8.78 -16.90 2.74
N VAL A 33 7.50 -16.83 3.11
CA VAL A 33 6.63 -18.02 3.18
C VAL A 33 6.24 -18.53 1.80
N ASP A 34 5.93 -17.62 0.88
CA ASP A 34 5.48 -17.89 -0.49
C ASP A 34 6.58 -18.54 -1.34
N THR A 35 7.78 -17.96 -1.34
CA THR A 35 8.91 -18.42 -2.16
C THR A 35 9.82 -19.41 -1.44
N LYS A 36 9.60 -19.63 -0.13
CA LYS A 36 10.46 -20.45 0.74
C LYS A 36 11.92 -19.99 0.76
N ALA A 37 12.17 -18.73 0.40
CA ALA A 37 13.51 -18.17 0.37
C ALA A 37 13.98 -17.80 1.78
N ILE A 38 15.17 -18.26 2.16
CA ILE A 38 15.84 -17.84 3.39
C ILE A 38 16.40 -16.43 3.18
N LEU A 39 16.01 -15.50 4.05
CA LEU A 39 16.42 -14.10 4.00
C LEU A 39 17.65 -13.87 4.88
N THR A 40 17.58 -14.32 6.13
CA THR A 40 18.65 -14.15 7.12
C THR A 40 18.74 -15.37 8.03
N ILE A 41 19.92 -15.62 8.58
CA ILE A 41 20.16 -16.62 9.62
C ILE A 41 21.02 -15.98 10.70
N HIS A 42 20.51 -15.99 11.93
CA HIS A 42 21.11 -15.36 13.09
C HIS A 42 21.50 -13.90 12.80
N ASP A 43 22.79 -13.58 12.75
CA ASP A 43 23.33 -12.24 12.49
C ASP A 43 23.79 -12.03 11.04
N HIS A 44 23.41 -12.92 10.12
CA HIS A 44 23.87 -12.89 8.74
C HIS A 44 22.72 -12.77 7.75
N VAL A 45 22.85 -11.84 6.81
CA VAL A 45 21.96 -11.74 5.66
C VAL A 45 22.40 -12.75 4.61
N ILE A 46 21.51 -13.67 4.24
CA ILE A 46 21.73 -14.72 3.24
C ILE A 46 21.16 -14.29 1.88
N SER A 47 20.11 -13.48 1.89
CA SER A 47 19.48 -12.94 0.70
C SER A 47 20.47 -12.18 -0.19
N ARG A 48 20.35 -12.34 -1.50
CA ARG A 48 21.07 -11.53 -2.50
C ARG A 48 20.42 -10.16 -2.74
N ASN A 49 19.23 -9.95 -2.19
CA ASN A 49 18.54 -8.68 -2.32
C ASN A 49 19.18 -7.66 -1.36
N TYR A 50 19.86 -6.66 -1.92
CA TYR A 50 20.56 -5.60 -1.17
C TYR A 50 19.63 -4.73 -0.31
N ARG A 51 18.31 -4.79 -0.56
CA ARG A 51 17.30 -4.09 0.25
C ARG A 51 17.04 -4.77 1.59
N ILE A 52 17.46 -6.02 1.73
CA ILE A 52 17.27 -6.79 2.96
C ILE A 52 18.38 -6.47 3.94
N GLY A 53 18.00 -5.90 5.08
CA GLY A 53 18.87 -5.66 6.21
C GLY A 53 18.44 -6.47 7.43
N LEU A 54 19.33 -6.54 8.41
CA LEU A 54 19.07 -7.18 9.68
C LEU A 54 19.65 -6.31 10.80
N SER A 55 18.90 -6.18 11.89
CA SER A 55 19.45 -5.72 13.17
C SER A 55 18.87 -6.55 14.30
N HIS A 56 19.54 -6.53 15.45
CA HIS A 56 19.00 -7.11 16.68
C HIS A 56 19.13 -6.11 17.82
N ARG A 57 18.16 -6.11 18.73
CA ARG A 57 18.19 -5.34 19.98
C ARG A 57 18.11 -6.27 21.18
N GLU A 58 19.00 -6.05 22.14
CA GLU A 58 19.01 -6.72 23.45
C GLU A 58 19.03 -8.27 23.36
N HIS A 59 19.54 -8.83 22.26
CA HIS A 59 19.51 -10.28 21.95
C HIS A 59 18.10 -10.92 22.00
N ARG A 60 17.05 -10.10 21.97
CA ARG A 60 15.64 -10.47 22.15
C ARG A 60 14.82 -10.15 20.92
N VAL A 61 15.06 -8.98 20.32
CA VAL A 61 14.31 -8.50 19.16
C VAL A 61 15.17 -8.66 17.92
N TYR A 62 14.73 -9.47 16.98
CA TYR A 62 15.38 -9.71 15.69
C TYR A 62 14.57 -9.00 14.60
N THR A 63 15.12 -7.93 14.05
CA THR A 63 14.41 -7.03 13.12
C THR A 63 14.89 -7.25 11.69
N LEU A 64 13.97 -7.65 10.81
CA LEU A 64 14.18 -7.68 9.38
C LEU A 64 13.85 -6.30 8.80
N HIS A 65 14.80 -5.71 8.07
CA HIS A 65 14.62 -4.44 7.37
C HIS A 65 14.44 -4.71 5.88
N ILE A 66 13.50 -4.03 5.25
CA ILE A 66 13.28 -4.06 3.82
C ILE A 66 13.27 -2.61 3.34
N ASN A 67 14.38 -2.17 2.76
CA ASN A 67 14.50 -0.79 2.29
C ASN A 67 13.78 -0.60 0.96
N ASN A 68 13.22 0.58 0.72
CA ASN A 68 12.53 0.95 -0.51
C ASN A 68 11.55 -0.16 -0.96
N VAL A 69 10.51 -0.36 -0.15
CA VAL A 69 9.49 -1.40 -0.30
C VAL A 69 8.81 -1.30 -1.64
N LYS A 70 8.62 -2.46 -2.27
CA LYS A 70 7.91 -2.62 -3.53
C LYS A 70 6.64 -3.44 -3.33
N GLU A 71 5.70 -3.33 -4.26
CA GLU A 71 4.47 -4.14 -4.24
C GLU A 71 4.76 -5.65 -4.21
N GLU A 72 5.85 -6.10 -4.86
CA GLU A 72 6.32 -7.49 -4.84
C GLU A 72 6.81 -7.97 -3.47
N ASP A 73 7.10 -7.06 -2.53
CA ASP A 73 7.50 -7.42 -1.16
C ASP A 73 6.30 -7.78 -0.28
N ARG A 74 5.08 -7.45 -0.72
CA ARG A 74 3.85 -7.81 -0.02
C ARG A 74 3.77 -9.32 0.17
N GLY A 75 3.44 -9.74 1.39
CA GLY A 75 3.23 -11.14 1.69
C GLY A 75 3.59 -11.53 3.11
N SER A 76 3.61 -12.84 3.33
CA SER A 76 3.89 -13.43 4.64
C SER A 76 5.38 -13.68 4.83
N TYR A 77 5.91 -13.20 5.95
CA TYR A 77 7.27 -13.42 6.41
C TYR A 77 7.23 -14.28 7.67
N MET A 78 8.12 -15.27 7.72
CA MET A 78 8.22 -16.17 8.86
C MET A 78 9.53 -15.92 9.60
N CYS A 79 9.39 -15.75 10.90
CA CYS A 79 10.48 -15.85 11.84
C CYS A 79 10.50 -17.28 12.38
N GLN A 80 11.63 -17.97 12.30
CA GLN A 80 11.79 -19.37 12.69
C GLN A 80 12.95 -19.52 13.68
N VAL A 81 12.83 -20.40 14.66
CA VAL A 81 13.90 -20.78 15.59
C VAL A 81 14.24 -22.25 15.41
N ASN A 82 15.53 -22.60 15.37
CA ASN A 82 16.02 -23.97 15.17
C ASN A 82 15.89 -24.88 16.40
N THR A 83 14.78 -24.80 17.13
CA THR A 83 14.44 -25.70 18.24
C THR A 83 13.93 -27.05 17.72
N LEU A 84 13.80 -28.01 18.64
CA LEU A 84 13.11 -29.29 18.38
C LEU A 84 11.98 -29.48 19.41
N PRO A 85 10.70 -29.44 19.01
CA PRO A 85 10.19 -29.14 17.67
C PRO A 85 10.47 -27.69 17.24
N MET A 86 10.45 -27.45 15.93
CA MET A 86 10.73 -26.14 15.34
C MET A 86 9.67 -25.12 15.75
N LEU A 87 10.09 -24.02 16.37
CA LEU A 87 9.22 -22.89 16.69
C LEU A 87 9.26 -21.88 15.54
N TYR A 88 8.10 -21.33 15.19
CA TYR A 88 8.00 -20.28 14.17
C TYR A 88 6.77 -19.41 14.41
N GLN A 89 6.80 -18.20 13.85
CA GLN A 89 5.62 -17.35 13.73
C GLN A 89 5.65 -16.59 12.40
N ILE A 90 4.47 -16.27 11.89
CA ILE A 90 4.25 -15.58 10.62
C ILE A 90 3.65 -14.20 10.89
N GLY A 91 4.16 -13.19 10.18
CA GLY A 91 3.61 -11.84 10.09
C GLY A 91 3.43 -11.44 8.64
N TYR A 92 2.44 -10.59 8.39
CA TYR A 92 2.11 -10.13 7.04
C TYR A 92 2.61 -8.71 6.83
N LEU A 93 3.31 -8.47 5.71
CA LEU A 93 3.62 -7.15 5.21
C LEU A 93 2.60 -6.78 4.14
N ASP A 94 1.74 -5.80 4.42
CA ASP A 94 0.93 -5.15 3.40
C ASP A 94 1.66 -3.93 2.83
N VAL A 95 1.46 -3.67 1.54
CA VAL A 95 2.12 -2.56 0.84
C VAL A 95 1.07 -1.65 0.23
N GLU A 96 0.91 -0.47 0.80
CA GLU A 96 -0.01 0.55 0.32
C GLU A 96 0.56 1.28 -0.89
N VAL A 97 -0.26 1.36 -1.93
CA VAL A 97 0.07 2.06 -3.18
C VAL A 97 -0.82 3.30 -3.24
N PRO A 98 -0.24 4.52 -3.16
CA PRO A 98 -1.00 5.75 -3.26
C PRO A 98 -1.86 5.77 -4.52
N PRO A 99 -3.08 6.30 -4.43
CA PRO A 99 -3.98 6.32 -5.56
C PRO A 99 -3.48 7.26 -6.66
N TYR A 100 -3.56 6.81 -7.91
CA TYR A 100 -3.22 7.59 -9.08
C TYR A 100 -4.25 7.38 -10.19
N ILE A 101 -4.48 8.42 -10.99
CA ILE A 101 -5.40 8.39 -12.12
C ILE A 101 -4.68 7.81 -13.33
N ILE A 102 -5.34 6.93 -14.06
CA ILE A 102 -4.89 6.43 -15.35
C ILE A 102 -5.43 7.38 -16.41
N GLU A 103 -4.59 8.33 -16.82
CA GLU A 103 -4.95 9.39 -17.76
C GLU A 103 -5.40 8.81 -19.11
N GLU A 104 -4.77 7.74 -19.59
CA GLU A 104 -5.06 7.16 -20.91
C GLU A 104 -6.45 6.52 -21.00
N LEU A 105 -7.01 6.12 -19.85
CA LEU A 105 -8.34 5.51 -19.77
C LEU A 105 -9.40 6.52 -19.33
N SER A 106 -8.98 7.62 -18.70
CA SER A 106 -9.85 8.65 -18.16
C SER A 106 -10.23 9.67 -19.23
N SER A 107 -11.36 10.34 -19.02
CA SER A 107 -11.78 11.43 -19.89
C SER A 107 -10.87 12.63 -19.72
N SER A 108 -10.30 13.11 -20.82
CA SER A 108 -9.65 14.42 -20.92
C SER A 108 -10.69 15.53 -21.16
N ASP A 109 -10.24 16.72 -21.54
CA ASP A 109 -11.12 17.85 -21.87
C ASP A 109 -12.15 17.47 -22.96
N ILE A 110 -13.44 17.52 -22.60
CA ILE A 110 -14.55 17.24 -23.52
C ILE A 110 -15.19 18.53 -24.00
N PHE A 111 -15.35 18.65 -25.32
CA PHE A 111 -16.16 19.70 -25.94
C PHE A 111 -17.51 19.13 -26.38
N ALA A 112 -18.60 19.67 -25.83
CA ALA A 112 -19.95 19.24 -26.18
C ALA A 112 -20.79 20.43 -26.64
N ARG A 113 -21.73 20.15 -27.55
CA ARG A 113 -22.76 21.11 -27.96
C ARG A 113 -23.88 21.12 -26.93
N GLU A 114 -24.55 22.25 -26.82
CA GLU A 114 -25.73 22.39 -25.97
C GLU A 114 -26.79 21.34 -26.33
N GLY A 115 -27.42 20.76 -25.31
CA GLY A 115 -28.38 19.65 -25.48
C GLY A 115 -27.76 18.28 -25.73
N ALA A 116 -26.43 18.17 -25.90
CA ALA A 116 -25.75 16.89 -26.01
C ALA A 116 -25.51 16.24 -24.64
N THR A 117 -25.70 14.93 -24.55
CA THR A 117 -25.34 14.14 -23.37
C THR A 117 -23.85 13.85 -23.36
N VAL A 118 -23.18 14.10 -22.23
CA VAL A 118 -21.76 13.80 -22.02
C VAL A 118 -21.61 12.80 -20.90
N THR A 119 -20.69 11.85 -21.07
CA THR A 119 -20.28 10.88 -20.05
C THR A 119 -18.82 11.08 -19.71
N LEU A 120 -18.53 11.38 -18.45
CA LEU A 120 -17.17 11.46 -17.91
C LEU A 120 -16.76 10.10 -17.35
N LYS A 121 -15.57 9.64 -17.74
CA LYS A 121 -14.95 8.42 -17.22
C LYS A 121 -13.71 8.78 -16.43
N CYS A 122 -13.51 8.10 -15.31
CA CYS A 122 -12.30 8.20 -14.52
C CYS A 122 -11.90 6.80 -14.10
N PHE A 123 -10.64 6.45 -14.34
CA PHE A 123 -10.04 5.21 -13.88
C PHE A 123 -8.89 5.58 -12.96
N ALA A 124 -8.91 5.06 -11.73
CA ALA A 124 -7.80 5.19 -10.81
C ALA A 124 -7.37 3.81 -10.33
N LYS A 125 -6.11 3.70 -9.99
CA LYS A 125 -5.53 2.53 -9.33
C LYS A 125 -4.87 2.96 -8.03
N GLY A 126 -4.73 2.01 -7.12
CA GLY A 126 -4.14 2.19 -5.81
C GLY A 126 -4.43 0.95 -4.97
N HIS A 127 -3.72 0.82 -3.86
CA HIS A 127 -4.01 -0.18 -2.84
C HIS A 127 -3.99 0.50 -1.47
N PRO A 128 -5.08 0.45 -0.68
CA PRO A 128 -6.38 -0.15 -1.02
C PRO A 128 -7.06 0.49 -2.25
N GLU A 129 -8.06 -0.20 -2.81
CA GLU A 129 -8.75 0.28 -4.02
C GLU A 129 -9.37 1.67 -3.79
N PRO A 130 -9.06 2.67 -4.64
CA PRO A 130 -9.50 4.04 -4.41
C PRO A 130 -11.00 4.23 -4.63
N LYS A 131 -11.59 5.13 -3.85
CA LYS A 131 -12.98 5.58 -4.05
C LYS A 131 -13.00 6.83 -4.93
N LEU A 132 -13.78 6.76 -6.00
CA LEU A 132 -13.94 7.85 -6.96
C LEU A 132 -15.19 8.68 -6.63
N SER A 133 -15.05 10.01 -6.59
CA SER A 133 -16.15 10.95 -6.43
C SER A 133 -15.94 12.19 -7.29
N TRP A 134 -16.96 12.55 -8.05
CA TRP A 134 -16.94 13.74 -8.91
C TRP A 134 -17.34 14.99 -8.14
N HIS A 135 -16.64 16.10 -8.36
CA HIS A 135 -17.03 17.41 -7.85
C HIS A 135 -16.88 18.50 -8.92
N ARG A 136 -17.67 19.57 -8.80
CA ARG A 136 -17.60 20.74 -9.68
C ARG A 136 -16.96 21.88 -8.89
N GLU A 137 -15.97 22.58 -9.48
CA GLU A 137 -15.17 23.60 -8.78
C GLU A 137 -15.98 24.80 -8.24
N ASP A 138 -17.15 25.05 -8.81
CA ASP A 138 -18.04 26.15 -8.47
C ASP A 138 -18.97 25.86 -7.27
N TYR A 139 -18.91 24.67 -6.66
CA TYR A 139 -19.81 24.28 -5.57
C TYR A 139 -19.08 24.16 -4.22
N LYS A 140 -19.30 25.13 -3.32
CA LYS A 140 -18.88 25.03 -1.91
C LYS A 140 -19.69 23.93 -1.20
N LEU A 141 -19.00 23.03 -0.51
CA LEU A 141 -19.52 21.93 0.34
C LEU A 141 -20.28 22.45 1.58
N GLY A 142 -21.40 23.15 1.39
CA GLY A 142 -22.19 23.76 2.47
C GLY A 142 -23.70 23.49 2.40
N SER A 143 -24.20 22.83 1.37
CA SER A 143 -25.64 22.55 1.24
C SER A 143 -25.86 21.12 0.80
N ALA A 144 -26.36 20.30 1.71
CA ALA A 144 -27.06 19.07 1.37
C ALA A 144 -28.33 19.47 0.58
N GLY A 145 -28.20 19.58 -0.74
CA GLY A 145 -29.26 20.02 -1.64
C GLY A 145 -29.54 18.95 -2.68
N ASN A 146 -30.79 18.46 -2.69
CA ASN A 146 -31.31 17.49 -3.64
C ASN A 146 -30.90 17.78 -5.09
N TRP A 147 -30.48 16.72 -5.78
CA TRP A 147 -30.23 16.71 -7.21
C TRP A 147 -31.45 17.20 -7.98
N GLN A 148 -31.38 18.41 -8.52
CA GLN A 148 -32.26 18.85 -9.58
C GLN A 148 -31.44 19.15 -10.83
N LYS A 149 -31.87 18.52 -11.93
CA LYS A 149 -31.42 18.85 -13.29
C LYS A 149 -31.66 20.34 -13.51
N SER A 150 -30.59 21.11 -13.61
CA SER A 150 -30.67 22.51 -14.03
C SER A 150 -30.22 22.62 -15.49
N ASN A 151 -31.13 23.11 -16.33
CA ASN A 151 -30.84 23.54 -17.69
C ASN A 151 -30.12 24.89 -17.61
N PHE A 152 -28.88 24.96 -18.09
CA PHE A 152 -28.17 26.23 -18.26
C PHE A 152 -27.98 26.52 -19.74
N ALA A 153 -28.58 27.63 -20.17
CA ALA A 153 -28.49 28.17 -21.52
C ALA A 153 -27.14 28.84 -21.78
N GLN A 154 -26.60 28.60 -22.97
CA GLN A 154 -25.59 29.37 -23.69
C GLN A 154 -24.31 29.81 -22.94
N SER A 155 -23.25 29.00 -23.06
CA SER A 155 -21.88 29.42 -23.39
C SER A 155 -20.98 28.19 -23.54
N LYS A 156 -19.84 28.29 -24.21
CA LYS A 156 -18.83 27.22 -24.24
C LYS A 156 -18.27 27.03 -22.83
N PHE A 157 -18.70 25.99 -22.12
CA PHE A 157 -18.18 25.66 -20.80
C PHE A 157 -16.90 24.84 -20.93
N LYS A 158 -15.81 25.32 -20.33
CA LYS A 158 -14.72 24.44 -19.88
C LYS A 158 -15.18 23.88 -18.54
N VAL A 159 -15.57 22.61 -18.49
CA VAL A 159 -15.86 21.96 -17.21
C VAL A 159 -14.52 21.59 -16.60
N ILE A 160 -13.96 22.48 -15.79
CA ILE A 160 -12.79 22.14 -14.97
C ILE A 160 -13.34 21.31 -13.80
N VAL A 161 -13.14 20.01 -13.91
CA VAL A 161 -13.54 19.03 -12.91
C VAL A 161 -12.26 18.62 -12.21
N SER A 162 -11.95 19.28 -11.09
CA SER A 162 -10.99 18.67 -10.18
C SER A 162 -11.62 17.41 -9.58
N LEU A 163 -10.81 16.38 -9.35
CA LEU A 163 -11.23 15.14 -8.73
C LEU A 163 -10.53 15.04 -7.37
N LEU A 164 -11.32 15.03 -6.29
CA LEU A 164 -10.82 14.77 -4.94
C LEU A 164 -10.68 13.26 -4.78
N ILE A 165 -9.44 12.80 -4.66
CA ILE A 165 -9.16 11.45 -4.20
C ILE A 165 -9.19 11.47 -2.66
N LEU A 166 -10.17 10.79 -2.07
CA LEU A 166 -10.27 10.67 -0.62
C LEU A 166 -9.29 9.60 -0.12
N ILE A 167 -8.19 10.05 0.49
CA ILE A 167 -7.29 9.21 1.30
C ILE A 167 -7.97 9.06 2.67
N LYS A 168 -8.32 7.84 3.08
CA LYS A 168 -8.84 7.56 4.42
C LYS A 168 -7.71 7.21 5.37
#